data_AF-A0A2E6TXB0-F1
#
_entry.id   AF-A0A2E6TXB0-F1
#
_cell.length_a   1.000
_cell.length_b   1.000
_cell.length_c   1.000
_cell.angle_alpha   90.00
_cell.angle_beta   90.00
_cell.angle_gamma   90.00
#
_symmetry.space_group_name_H-M   'P 1'
#
loop_
_entity.id
_entity.type
_entity.pdbx_description
1 polymer ?
#
loop_
_entity_poly.entity_id
_entity_poly.type
_entity_poly.pdbx_seq_one_letter_code
_entity_poly.pdbx_strand_id
1 'polypeptide(L)'
;MLNRRNVLKGLAAAAVAGPMLPNVAQAAKKGAPKRVIFFMQNQGFDPLTAIPAGMKSSGSLAKAKLPEPIQALEPYKERLHIINGLHGVHTSPSHSAFFGALGGYRGSDGVPPSGPTIDYTLSKVLPQTLLP
;
A
#
# COMPACT_ATOMS: atom_id res chain seq x y z
N MET A 1 -47.22 -4.07 14.27
CA MET A 1 -46.87 -5.31 15.01
C MET A 1 -46.09 -6.23 14.10
N LEU A 2 -44.88 -6.65 14.50
CA LEU A 2 -44.07 -7.62 13.75
C LEU A 2 -44.69 -9.02 13.90
N ASN A 3 -45.16 -9.61 12.81
CA ASN A 3 -45.74 -10.96 12.80
C ASN A 3 -44.66 -12.01 12.47
N ARG A 4 -44.69 -13.20 13.09
CA ARG A 4 -43.67 -14.26 12.97
C ARG A 4 -43.35 -14.61 11.51
N ARG A 5 -44.35 -14.56 10.65
CA ARG A 5 -44.21 -14.82 9.20
C ARG A 5 -43.32 -13.79 8.51
N ASN A 6 -43.36 -12.53 8.93
CA ASN A 6 -42.53 -11.47 8.36
C ASN A 6 -41.09 -11.57 8.87
N VAL A 7 -40.90 -12.01 10.12
CA VAL A 7 -39.58 -12.30 10.69
C VAL A 7 -38.90 -13.47 9.95
N LEU A 8 -39.64 -14.56 9.71
CA LEU A 8 -39.12 -15.73 8.97
C LEU A 8 -38.78 -15.41 7.51
N LYS A 9 -39.59 -14.59 6.84
CA LYS A 9 -39.29 -14.13 5.47
C LYS A 9 -38.02 -13.27 5.43
N GLY A 10 -37.81 -12.41 6.43
CA GLY A 10 -36.58 -11.61 6.53
C GLY A 10 -35.33 -12.46 6.75
N LEU A 11 -35.41 -13.47 7.62
CA LEU A 11 -34.31 -14.41 7.88
C LEU A 11 -33.95 -15.25 6.63
N ALA A 12 -34.95 -15.72 5.89
CA ALA A 12 -34.73 -16.47 4.66
C ALA A 12 -34.06 -15.61 3.57
N ALA A 13 -34.50 -14.35 3.41
CA ALA A 13 -33.88 -13.42 2.47
C ALA A 13 -32.42 -13.11 2.84
N ALA A 14 -32.11 -12.95 4.12
CA ALA A 14 -30.75 -12.73 4.60
C ALA A 14 -29.84 -13.96 4.41
N ALA A 15 -30.37 -15.18 4.59
CA ALA A 15 -29.61 -16.42 4.42
C ALA A 15 -29.24 -16.71 2.95
N VAL A 16 -30.06 -16.27 1.98
CA VAL A 16 -29.79 -16.42 0.54
C VAL A 16 -28.86 -15.33 0.02
N ALA A 17 -28.99 -14.10 0.53
CA ALA A 17 -28.14 -12.98 0.11
C ALA A 17 -26.76 -12.97 0.79
N GLY A 18 -26.62 -13.56 1.98
CA GLY A 18 -25.39 -13.58 2.75
C GLY A 18 -24.18 -14.18 2.00
N PRO A 19 -24.30 -15.35 1.34
CA PRO A 19 -23.22 -15.95 0.57
C PRO A 19 -22.89 -15.21 -0.74
N MET A 20 -23.83 -14.41 -1.27
CA MET A 20 -23.60 -13.59 -2.47
C MET A 20 -22.91 -12.26 -2.16
N LEU A 21 -22.78 -11.92 -0.88
CA LEU A 21 -22.15 -10.72 -0.38
C LEU A 21 -21.08 -11.03 0.68
N PRO A 22 -20.13 -11.95 0.42
CA PRO A 22 -19.15 -12.39 1.42
C PRO A 22 -18.29 -11.22 1.95
N ASN A 23 -18.24 -10.11 1.22
CA ASN A 23 -17.40 -8.96 1.52
C ASN A 23 -18.13 -7.75 2.14
N VAL A 24 -19.46 -7.79 2.32
CA VAL A 24 -20.19 -6.63 2.88
C VAL A 24 -19.89 -6.45 4.38
N ALA A 25 -19.65 -7.55 5.10
CA ALA A 25 -19.20 -7.48 6.49
C ALA A 25 -17.74 -6.98 6.62
N GLN A 26 -16.88 -7.26 5.63
CA GLN A 26 -15.50 -6.74 5.59
C GLN A 26 -15.44 -5.24 5.25
N ALA A 27 -16.48 -4.68 4.61
CA ALA A 27 -16.54 -3.29 4.19
C ALA A 27 -16.78 -2.30 5.34
N ALA A 28 -17.13 -2.79 6.53
CA ALA A 28 -17.44 -1.96 7.70
C ALA A 28 -16.20 -1.54 8.53
N LYS A 29 -15.01 -1.44 7.93
CA LYS A 29 -13.88 -0.76 8.59
C LYS A 29 -14.05 0.75 8.44
N LYS A 30 -14.12 1.46 9.57
CA LYS A 30 -14.21 2.93 9.64
C LYS A 30 -13.01 3.55 8.90
N GLY A 31 -13.26 4.22 7.78
CA GLY A 31 -12.26 4.90 6.95
C GLY A 31 -11.83 4.08 5.73
N ALA A 32 -11.73 4.73 4.57
CA ALA A 32 -11.18 4.10 3.37
C ALA A 32 -9.76 3.58 3.66
N PRO A 33 -9.40 2.38 3.17
CA PRO A 33 -8.10 1.81 3.46
C PRO A 33 -6.98 2.70 2.92
N LYS A 34 -5.96 2.93 3.75
CA LYS A 34 -4.73 3.60 3.32
C LYS A 34 -4.06 2.71 2.27
N ARG A 35 -3.67 3.32 1.15
CA ARG A 35 -2.91 2.68 0.08
C ARG A 35 -1.44 3.04 0.23
N VAL A 36 -0.58 2.08 -0.01
CA VAL A 36 0.88 2.26 -0.01
C VAL A 36 1.35 2.08 -1.44
N ILE A 37 2.12 3.04 -1.94
CA ILE A 37 2.68 3.02 -3.30
C ILE A 37 4.19 2.91 -3.16
N PHE A 38 4.78 1.90 -3.79
CA PHE A 38 6.22 1.72 -3.86
C PHE A 38 6.73 2.21 -5.22
N PHE A 39 7.66 3.15 -5.19
CA PHE A 39 8.43 3.54 -6.37
C PHE A 39 9.68 2.67 -6.41
N MET A 40 9.66 1.62 -7.23
CA MET A 40 10.77 0.69 -7.39
C MET A 40 11.31 0.79 -8.80
N GLN A 41 12.51 1.33 -8.95
CA GLN A 41 13.25 1.34 -10.21
C GLN A 41 14.53 0.54 -10.01
N ASN A 42 14.82 -0.36 -10.96
CA ASN A 42 16.00 -1.22 -10.87
C ASN A 42 17.29 -0.39 -11.06
N GLN A 43 17.22 0.73 -11.79
CA GLN A 43 18.33 1.64 -12.06
C GLN A 43 17.85 3.06 -12.33
N GLY A 44 18.73 4.05 -12.12
CA GLY A 44 18.57 5.41 -12.64
C GLY A 44 17.68 6.35 -11.82
N PHE A 45 17.14 5.89 -10.68
CA PHE A 45 16.40 6.74 -9.76
C PHE A 45 17.28 7.21 -8.61
N ASP A 46 17.61 8.50 -8.58
CA ASP A 46 18.14 9.11 -7.37
C ASP A 46 16.97 9.47 -6.44
N PRO A 47 16.79 8.77 -5.29
CA PRO A 47 15.67 9.03 -4.39
C PRO A 47 15.63 10.45 -3.85
N LEU A 48 16.78 11.16 -3.79
CA LEU A 48 16.82 12.55 -3.34
C LEU A 48 16.08 13.50 -4.28
N THR A 49 15.97 13.15 -5.57
CA THR A 49 15.25 13.95 -6.58
C THR A 49 13.73 13.92 -6.40
N ALA A 50 13.20 12.94 -5.67
CA ALA A 50 11.77 12.80 -5.38
C ALA A 50 11.34 13.44 -4.05
N ILE A 51 12.28 13.92 -3.24
CA ILE A 51 11.99 14.58 -1.96
C ILE A 51 11.72 16.07 -2.23
N PRO A 52 10.55 16.63 -1.84
CA PRO A 52 10.30 18.05 -1.98
C PRO A 52 11.33 18.92 -1.26
N ALA A 53 11.67 20.06 -1.87
CA ALA A 53 12.65 20.99 -1.32
C ALA A 53 12.30 21.41 0.12
N GLY A 54 13.30 21.37 1.01
CA GLY A 54 13.15 21.71 2.43
C GLY A 54 12.61 20.60 3.32
N MET A 55 12.14 19.48 2.76
CA MET A 55 11.67 18.32 3.53
C MET A 55 12.85 17.43 3.94
N LYS A 56 13.03 17.18 5.25
CA LYS A 56 14.13 16.36 5.80
C LYS A 56 13.68 15.06 6.45
N SER A 57 12.37 14.88 6.61
CA SER A 57 11.74 13.76 7.30
C SER A 57 10.44 13.38 6.61
N SER A 58 9.92 12.20 6.94
CA SER A 58 8.61 11.75 6.47
C SER A 58 7.53 12.76 6.83
N GLY A 59 6.59 13.04 5.92
CA GLY A 59 5.60 14.09 6.13
C GLY A 59 4.50 14.14 5.07
N SER A 60 3.48 14.96 5.36
CA SER A 60 2.41 15.28 4.41
C SER A 60 2.94 16.08 3.23
N LEU A 61 2.48 15.75 2.02
CA LEU A 61 2.82 16.45 0.78
C LEU A 61 1.87 17.63 0.47
N ALA A 62 0.82 17.85 1.27
CA ALA A 62 -0.20 18.88 1.03
C ALA A 62 0.37 20.28 0.76
N LYS A 63 1.33 20.71 1.59
CA LYS A 63 1.95 22.04 1.50
C LYS A 63 3.22 22.07 0.65
N ALA A 64 3.58 20.94 0.04
CA ALA A 64 4.76 20.83 -0.79
C ALA A 64 4.44 21.16 -2.25
N LYS A 65 5.46 21.64 -2.97
CA LYS A 65 5.50 21.60 -4.44
C LYS A 65 6.25 20.34 -4.83
N LEU A 66 5.64 19.47 -5.63
CA LEU A 66 6.28 18.21 -5.99
C LEU A 66 7.38 18.43 -7.05
N PRO A 67 8.56 17.80 -6.91
CA PRO A 67 9.62 17.85 -7.92
C PRO A 67 9.22 17.05 -9.16
N GLU A 68 9.93 17.28 -10.27
CA GLU A 68 9.65 16.69 -11.59
C GLU A 68 9.39 15.17 -11.56
N PRO A 69 10.20 14.33 -10.85
CA PRO A 69 10.01 12.88 -10.87
C PRO A 69 8.67 12.40 -10.31
N ILE A 70 8.04 13.19 -9.44
CA ILE A 70 6.75 12.87 -8.82
C ILE A 70 5.69 13.96 -9.08
N GLN A 71 5.93 14.87 -10.02
CA GLN A 71 5.03 15.98 -10.34
C GLN A 71 3.65 15.50 -10.78
N ALA A 72 3.56 14.35 -11.44
CA ALA A 72 2.30 13.75 -11.85
C ALA A 72 1.35 13.45 -10.66
N LEU A 73 1.86 13.41 -9.43
CA LEU A 73 1.07 13.20 -8.21
C LEU A 73 0.47 14.49 -7.64
N GLU A 74 0.75 15.67 -8.22
CA GLU A 74 0.26 16.96 -7.74
C GLU A 74 -1.27 16.99 -7.52
N PRO A 75 -2.12 16.40 -8.40
CA PRO A 75 -3.57 16.33 -8.18
C PRO A 75 -3.99 15.57 -6.92
N TYR A 76 -3.10 14.76 -6.35
CA TYR A 76 -3.37 13.89 -5.21
C TYR A 76 -2.65 14.33 -3.93
N LYS A 77 -1.74 15.31 -3.99
CA LYS A 77 -0.79 15.63 -2.92
C LYS A 77 -1.42 15.91 -1.55
N GLU A 78 -2.62 16.47 -1.53
CA GLU A 78 -3.40 16.76 -0.31
C GLU A 78 -3.73 15.50 0.51
N ARG A 79 -3.67 14.32 -0.14
CA ARG A 79 -3.95 13.01 0.47
C ARG A 79 -2.71 12.12 0.55
N LEU A 80 -1.53 12.65 0.23
CA LEU A 80 -0.28 11.89 0.20
C LEU A 80 0.61 12.21 1.39
N HIS A 81 1.28 11.18 1.87
CA HIS A 81 2.31 11.26 2.89
C HIS A 81 3.54 10.51 2.40
N ILE A 82 4.68 11.18 2.32
CA ILE A 82 5.93 10.55 1.91
C ILE A 82 6.62 9.92 3.12
N ILE A 83 7.21 8.74 2.92
CA ILE A 83 8.08 8.09 3.90
C ILE A 83 9.50 8.20 3.39
N ASN A 84 10.30 9.05 4.03
CA ASN A 84 11.69 9.27 3.68
C ASN A 84 12.59 8.31 4.48
N GLY A 85 13.75 7.97 3.92
CA GLY A 85 14.76 7.13 4.58
C GLY A 85 14.72 5.65 4.21
N LEU A 86 13.79 5.22 3.36
CA LEU A 86 13.85 3.90 2.74
C LEU A 86 14.83 3.98 1.55
N HIS A 87 16.09 3.62 1.77
CA HIS A 87 17.15 3.71 0.76
C HIS A 87 17.75 2.33 0.43
N GLY A 88 18.13 2.16 -0.83
CA GLY A 88 18.70 0.93 -1.37
C GLY A 88 20.20 0.74 -1.09
N VAL A 89 20.80 1.30 -0.04
CA VAL A 89 22.28 1.19 0.14
C VAL A 89 22.73 -0.27 0.28
N HIS A 90 21.85 -1.16 0.73
CA HIS A 90 22.10 -2.60 0.78
C HIS A 90 22.34 -3.22 -0.61
N THR A 91 21.99 -2.54 -1.72
CA THR A 91 22.22 -3.03 -3.09
C THR A 91 23.66 -2.83 -3.56
N SER A 92 24.42 -1.88 -2.98
CA SER A 92 25.80 -1.59 -3.39
C SER A 92 26.76 -2.78 -3.20
N PRO A 93 27.74 -3.04 -4.09
CA PRO A 93 28.00 -2.35 -5.37
C PRO A 93 27.16 -2.87 -6.54
N SER A 94 26.26 -3.83 -6.30
CA SER A 94 25.36 -4.35 -7.33
C SER A 94 24.27 -3.33 -7.68
N HIS A 95 23.63 -3.56 -8.82
CA HIS A 95 22.56 -2.72 -9.35
C HIS A 95 21.16 -3.25 -9.05
N SER A 96 21.03 -4.49 -8.57
CA SER A 96 19.74 -5.05 -8.21
C SER A 96 19.84 -5.89 -6.94
N ALA A 97 18.76 -5.88 -6.15
CA ALA A 97 18.58 -6.76 -5.01
C ALA A 97 17.48 -7.80 -5.24
N PHE A 98 16.88 -7.89 -6.44
CA PHE A 98 15.78 -8.81 -6.73
C PHE A 98 14.66 -8.70 -5.68
N PHE A 99 14.26 -9.80 -5.05
CA PHE A 99 13.30 -9.83 -3.94
C PHE A 99 13.75 -9.03 -2.71
N GLY A 100 15.06 -8.79 -2.56
CA GLY A 100 15.66 -8.05 -1.45
C GLY A 100 15.41 -6.54 -1.49
N ALA A 101 14.96 -5.98 -2.62
CA ALA A 101 14.69 -4.53 -2.73
C ALA A 101 13.66 -4.03 -1.70
N LEU A 102 12.57 -4.78 -1.52
CA LEU A 102 11.55 -4.52 -0.49
C LEU A 102 11.83 -5.26 0.83
N GLY A 103 12.87 -6.09 0.86
CA GLY A 103 13.32 -6.83 2.06
C GLY A 103 14.33 -6.07 2.91
N GLY A 104 15.02 -5.08 2.34
CA GLY A 104 16.08 -4.34 3.06
C GLY A 104 17.33 -5.17 3.32
N TYR A 105 17.56 -6.24 2.56
CA TYR A 105 18.71 -7.12 2.66
C TYR A 105 19.31 -7.38 1.28
N ARG A 106 20.56 -7.85 1.25
CA ARG A 106 21.24 -8.19 -0.02
C ARG A 106 20.50 -9.34 -0.70
N GLY A 107 20.22 -9.18 -1.98
CA GLY A 107 19.76 -10.26 -2.85
C GLY A 107 20.64 -10.37 -4.09
N SER A 108 20.65 -11.55 -4.71
CA SER A 108 21.22 -11.78 -6.04
C SER A 108 20.45 -12.88 -6.74
N ASP A 109 20.80 -13.13 -8.00
CA ASP A 109 20.33 -14.32 -8.70
C ASP A 109 20.68 -15.58 -7.89
N GLY A 110 19.71 -16.48 -7.75
CA GLY A 110 19.82 -17.72 -6.95
C GLY A 110 19.92 -17.57 -5.42
N VAL A 111 19.98 -16.36 -4.85
CA VAL A 111 19.99 -16.18 -3.39
C VAL A 111 18.56 -16.26 -2.85
N PRO A 112 18.29 -16.94 -1.73
CA PRO A 112 16.96 -16.97 -1.14
C PRO A 112 16.62 -15.71 -0.31
N PRO A 113 15.33 -15.36 -0.14
CA PRO A 113 14.87 -14.38 0.83
C PRO A 113 15.41 -14.60 2.23
N SER A 114 16.04 -13.58 2.81
CA SER A 114 16.52 -13.61 4.21
C SER A 114 15.43 -13.25 5.22
N GLY A 115 14.27 -12.76 4.76
CA GLY A 115 13.17 -12.34 5.61
C GLY A 115 11.97 -11.81 4.82
N PRO A 116 10.87 -11.48 5.53
CA PRO A 116 9.67 -10.91 4.92
C PRO A 116 9.94 -9.52 4.33
N THR A 117 9.34 -9.22 3.19
CA THR A 117 9.38 -7.89 2.57
C THR A 117 8.35 -6.95 3.19
N ILE A 118 8.54 -5.64 3.02
CA ILE A 118 7.63 -4.63 3.57
C ILE A 118 6.22 -4.71 2.98
N ASP A 119 6.09 -4.98 1.68
CA ASP A 119 4.80 -5.17 1.00
C ASP A 119 4.07 -6.41 1.53
N TYR A 120 4.79 -7.53 1.72
CA TYR A 120 4.22 -8.72 2.35
C TYR A 120 3.76 -8.45 3.78
N THR A 121 4.57 -7.74 4.58
CA THR A 121 4.20 -7.42 5.96
C THR A 121 3.00 -6.48 6.03
N LEU A 122 2.93 -5.49 5.14
CA LEU A 122 1.77 -4.59 5.02
C LEU A 122 0.51 -5.33 4.57
N SER A 123 0.63 -6.33 3.70
CA SER A 123 -0.51 -7.13 3.22
C SER A 123 -1.24 -7.87 4.34
N LYS A 124 -0.56 -8.17 5.46
CA LYS A 124 -1.17 -8.83 6.63
C LYS A 124 -2.07 -7.90 7.44
N VAL A 125 -1.87 -6.59 7.35
CA VAL A 125 -2.58 -5.59 8.17
C VAL A 125 -3.57 -4.75 7.36
N LEU A 126 -3.30 -4.53 6.08
CA LEU A 126 -4.19 -3.81 5.19
C LEU A 126 -5.33 -4.72 4.73
N PRO A 127 -6.56 -4.19 4.59
CA PRO A 127 -7.65 -5.00 4.04
C PRO A 127 -7.33 -5.38 2.60
N GLN A 128 -7.78 -6.56 2.20
CA GLN A 128 -7.66 -7.03 0.83
C GLN A 128 -8.34 -6.02 -0.09
N THR A 129 -7.57 -5.46 -1.03
CA THR A 129 -8.13 -4.66 -2.11
C THR A 129 -8.59 -5.60 -3.22
N LEU A 130 -9.64 -5.21 -3.94
CA LEU A 130 -9.84 -5.77 -5.28
C LEU A 130 -8.58 -5.40 -6.08
N LEU A 131 -7.87 -6.41 -6.55
CA LEU A 131 -6.83 -6.21 -7.55
C LEU A 131 -7.47 -5.59 -8.80
N PRO A 132 -6.75 -4.78 -9.60
CA PRO A 132 -7.17 -4.50 -10.96
C PRO A 132 -7.30 -5.81 -11.77
#